data_AF-X0SSR4-F1
#
_entry.id   AF-X0SSR4-F1
#
_cell.length_a   1.000
_cell.length_b   1.000
_cell.length_c   1.000
_cell.angle_alpha   90.00
_cell.angle_beta   90.00
_cell.angle_gamma   90.00
#
_symmetry.space_group_name_H-M   'P 1'
#
loop_
_entity.id
_entity.type
_entity.pdbx_description
1 polymer ?
#
loop_
_entity_poly.entity_id
_entity_poly.type
_entity_poly.pdbx_seq_one_letter_code
_entity_poly.pdbx_strand_id
1 'polypeptide(L)'
;MNLQFYLEKLHASENFKNFIKENPDAYLCSGFFVIDKEGKDNKQHFDFWVPSLSNPPNSVIEKSSLISKNSRCPIASPTPKNSSDDNSNDNTSKASAIKASDSERYGKIFSFQLEEGCRKVDIENLSSEVPEKISVNFDISFEEIEELINKKMEEEKMKSKIQKILLSLQKLEERDVLVGTVFISGLGMLKVNIDIAEKKITDFEKKSFFDMLKVTKGKGKEE
;
A
#
# COMPACT_ATOMS: atom_id res chain seq x y z
N MET A 1 -6.03 -23.24 11.84
CA MET A 1 -7.03 -22.20 12.10
C MET A 1 -7.51 -21.68 10.77
N ASN A 2 -8.82 -21.46 10.61
CA ASN A 2 -9.43 -21.01 9.35
C ASN A 2 -9.46 -19.47 9.30
N LEU A 3 -9.26 -18.87 8.13
CA LEU A 3 -9.38 -17.43 7.90
C LEU A 3 -10.77 -16.88 8.28
N GLN A 4 -11.82 -17.65 7.99
CA GLN A 4 -13.21 -17.32 8.31
C GLN A 4 -13.42 -17.03 9.81
N PHE A 5 -12.77 -17.80 10.68
CA PHE A 5 -12.86 -17.60 12.14
C PHE A 5 -12.36 -16.21 12.56
N TYR A 6 -11.31 -15.69 11.91
CA TYR A 6 -10.76 -14.38 12.23
C TYR A 6 -11.67 -13.24 11.75
N LEU A 7 -12.29 -13.41 10.58
CA LEU A 7 -13.30 -12.47 10.09
C LEU A 7 -14.51 -12.43 11.03
N GLU A 8 -14.99 -13.59 11.50
CA GLU A 8 -16.07 -13.65 12.48
C GLU A 8 -15.70 -12.96 13.79
N LYS A 9 -14.47 -13.19 14.30
CA LYS A 9 -13.95 -12.50 15.48
C LYS A 9 -13.89 -10.98 15.29
N LEU A 10 -13.46 -10.52 14.12
CA LEU A 10 -13.44 -9.10 13.74
C LEU A 10 -14.85 -8.51 13.75
N HIS A 11 -15.79 -9.16 13.05
CA HIS A 11 -17.19 -8.74 12.95
C HIS A 11 -17.93 -8.77 14.31
N ALA A 12 -17.53 -9.65 15.22
CA ALA A 12 -18.09 -9.70 16.56
C ALA A 12 -17.68 -8.50 17.44
N SER A 13 -16.51 -7.91 17.17
CA SER A 13 -15.94 -6.84 18.01
C SER A 13 -16.74 -5.52 17.94
N GLU A 14 -16.86 -4.85 19.08
CA GLU A 14 -17.56 -3.55 19.17
C GLU A 14 -16.82 -2.45 18.41
N ASN A 15 -15.48 -2.44 18.49
CA ASN A 15 -14.64 -1.47 17.78
C ASN A 15 -14.89 -1.51 16.27
N PHE A 16 -14.96 -2.71 15.68
CA PHE A 16 -15.21 -2.86 14.25
C PHE A 16 -16.65 -2.51 13.87
N LYS A 17 -17.64 -2.93 14.68
CA LYS A 17 -19.05 -2.55 14.46
C LYS A 17 -19.23 -1.02 14.44
N ASN A 18 -18.62 -0.32 15.38
CA ASN A 18 -18.64 1.14 15.43
C ASN A 18 -17.95 1.75 14.21
N PHE A 19 -16.78 1.21 13.82
CA PHE A 19 -16.05 1.65 12.65
C PHE A 19 -16.85 1.54 11.35
N ILE A 20 -17.50 0.40 11.09
CA ILE A 20 -18.33 0.20 9.88
C ILE A 20 -19.58 1.09 9.91
N LYS A 21 -20.16 1.33 11.09
CA LYS A 21 -21.28 2.27 11.25
C LYS A 21 -20.87 3.71 10.91
N GLU A 22 -19.66 4.12 11.31
CA GLU A 22 -19.10 5.44 11.02
C GLU A 22 -18.64 5.57 9.56
N ASN A 23 -18.19 4.48 8.94
CA ASN A 23 -17.58 4.46 7.61
C ASN A 23 -18.25 3.37 6.75
N PRO A 24 -19.51 3.58 6.28
CA PRO A 24 -20.27 2.55 5.57
C PRO A 24 -19.70 2.23 4.18
N ASP A 25 -18.86 3.09 3.63
CA ASP A 25 -18.14 2.88 2.36
C ASP A 25 -16.79 2.16 2.55
N ALA A 26 -16.42 1.84 3.79
CA ALA A 26 -15.20 1.10 4.09
C ALA A 26 -15.25 -0.33 3.52
N TYR A 27 -14.13 -0.82 2.98
CA TYR A 27 -14.02 -2.19 2.52
C TYR A 27 -12.68 -2.82 2.85
N LEU A 28 -12.68 -4.15 3.02
CA LEU A 28 -11.47 -4.94 3.25
C LEU A 28 -10.59 -4.89 2.00
N CYS A 29 -9.36 -4.41 2.16
CA CYS A 29 -8.41 -4.27 1.05
C CYS A 29 -7.14 -5.09 1.22
N SER A 30 -6.87 -5.57 2.44
CA SER A 30 -5.65 -6.32 2.75
C SER A 30 -5.82 -7.12 4.04
N GLY A 31 -5.08 -8.22 4.17
CA GLY A 31 -4.90 -8.93 5.44
C GLY A 31 -3.45 -9.37 5.61
N PHE A 32 -2.96 -9.40 6.84
CA PHE A 32 -1.60 -9.85 7.16
C PHE A 32 -1.62 -10.85 8.30
N PHE A 33 -0.93 -11.97 8.09
CA PHE A 33 -0.90 -13.09 9.02
C PHE A 33 0.54 -13.51 9.29
N VAL A 34 0.88 -13.63 10.57
CA VAL A 34 2.13 -14.25 11.02
C VAL A 34 1.77 -15.56 11.71
N ILE A 35 2.31 -16.64 11.19
CA ILE A 35 2.17 -17.99 11.74
C ILE A 35 3.56 -18.43 12.18
N ASP A 36 3.77 -18.43 13.49
CA ASP A 36 5.02 -18.86 14.11
C ASP A 36 4.91 -20.34 14.52
N LYS A 37 5.78 -21.20 13.99
CA LYS A 37 5.78 -22.64 14.29
C LYS A 37 6.65 -22.98 15.49
N GLU A 38 7.64 -22.15 15.81
CA GLU A 38 8.57 -22.36 16.92
C GLU A 38 8.21 -21.49 18.14
N GLY A 39 7.58 -20.33 17.90
CA GLY A 39 7.16 -19.37 18.92
C GLY A 39 5.66 -19.37 19.24
N LYS A 40 5.21 -18.30 19.89
CA LYS A 40 3.80 -18.03 20.21
C LYS A 40 3.31 -16.68 19.64
N ASP A 41 4.10 -16.10 18.74
CA ASP A 41 3.90 -14.73 18.24
C ASP A 41 3.06 -14.72 16.97
N ASN A 42 1.91 -15.40 17.01
CA ASN A 42 0.96 -15.37 15.91
C ASN A 42 0.29 -14.00 15.86
N LYS A 43 0.28 -13.38 14.67
CA LYS A 43 -0.35 -12.07 14.46
C LYS A 43 -1.35 -12.10 13.32
N GLN A 44 -2.44 -11.35 13.43
CA GLN A 44 -3.51 -11.23 12.43
C GLN A 44 -4.00 -9.79 12.36
N HIS A 45 -3.77 -9.15 11.22
CA HIS A 45 -4.17 -7.79 10.94
C HIS A 45 -5.10 -7.78 9.72
N PHE A 46 -6.16 -6.98 9.77
CA PHE A 46 -7.03 -6.72 8.62
C PHE A 46 -7.07 -5.24 8.31
N ASP A 47 -6.83 -4.88 7.06
CA ASP A 47 -6.75 -3.50 6.62
C ASP A 47 -8.00 -3.13 5.82
N PHE A 48 -8.59 -1.99 6.17
CA PHE A 48 -9.78 -1.44 5.55
C PHE A 48 -9.46 -0.10 4.93
N TRP A 49 -9.82 0.05 3.66
CA TRP A 49 -9.76 1.32 2.96
C TRP A 49 -11.07 2.09 3.15
N VAL A 50 -10.96 3.38 3.45
CA VAL A 50 -12.10 4.30 3.58
C VAL A 50 -11.97 5.40 2.51
N PRO A 51 -12.70 5.29 1.38
CA PRO A 51 -12.68 6.28 0.31
C PRO A 51 -13.11 7.67 0.77
N SER A 52 -14.16 7.77 1.58
CA SER A 52 -14.78 9.03 2.02
C SER A 52 -13.88 9.91 2.89
N LEU A 53 -12.87 9.33 3.54
CA LEU A 53 -11.90 10.06 4.35
C LEU A 53 -10.75 10.65 3.53
N SER A 54 -10.84 10.60 2.20
CA SER A 54 -9.97 11.40 1.36
C SER A 54 -10.22 12.87 1.65
N ASN A 55 -9.22 13.58 2.18
CA ASN A 55 -9.30 15.02 2.31
C ASN A 55 -9.63 15.59 0.91
N PRO A 56 -10.72 16.37 0.74
CA PRO A 56 -10.92 17.05 -0.51
C PRO A 56 -9.69 17.93 -0.75
N PRO A 57 -9.10 17.91 -1.96
CA PRO A 57 -7.99 18.80 -2.32
C PRO A 57 -8.49 20.21 -2.09
N ASN A 58 -7.98 20.86 -1.03
CA ASN A 58 -8.30 22.20 -0.57
C ASN A 58 -9.68 22.74 -1.02
N SER A 59 -10.62 22.82 -0.08
CA SER A 59 -11.54 23.96 -0.04
C SER A 59 -10.77 25.18 -0.48
N VAL A 60 -11.06 25.68 -1.69
CA VAL A 60 -10.42 26.87 -2.24
C VAL A 60 -10.52 27.89 -1.12
N ILE A 61 -9.37 28.24 -0.52
CA ILE A 61 -9.27 29.46 0.26
C ILE A 61 -9.56 30.52 -0.80
N GLU A 62 -10.82 30.89 -0.92
CA GLU A 62 -11.25 32.04 -1.67
C GLU A 62 -10.50 33.21 -1.05
N LYS A 63 -9.35 33.56 -1.65
CA LYS A 63 -8.74 34.87 -1.52
C LYS A 63 -9.61 35.88 -2.29
N SER A 64 -10.92 35.88 -2.03
CA SER A 64 -11.92 36.73 -2.69
C SER A 64 -12.18 38.01 -1.89
N SER A 65 -11.17 38.61 -1.25
CA SER A 65 -11.28 40.03 -0.88
C SER A 65 -9.93 40.63 -0.48
N LEU A 66 -9.18 41.14 -1.45
CA LEU A 66 -8.30 42.32 -1.28
C LEU A 66 -7.99 42.91 -2.66
N ILE A 67 -9.06 43.22 -3.42
CA ILE A 67 -8.99 44.23 -4.47
C ILE A 67 -8.99 45.58 -3.75
N SER A 68 -7.79 46.05 -3.39
CA SER A 68 -7.56 47.45 -3.05
C SER A 68 -7.77 48.28 -4.31
N LYS A 69 -8.91 48.96 -4.37
CA LYS A 69 -9.19 50.06 -5.30
C LYS A 69 -8.26 51.24 -4.96
N ASN A 70 -7.44 51.66 -5.92
CA ASN A 70 -6.91 53.04 -6.03
C ASN A 70 -6.57 53.25 -7.53
N SER A 71 -7.46 53.83 -8.34
CA SER A 71 -7.70 55.27 -8.55
C SER A 71 -6.62 55.97 -9.40
N ARG A 72 -6.92 56.13 -10.71
CA ARG A 72 -6.83 57.34 -11.59
C ARG A 72 -5.91 58.50 -11.10
N CYS A 73 -5.13 59.25 -11.91
CA CYS A 73 -5.17 59.73 -13.31
C CYS A 73 -3.85 60.58 -13.58
N PRO A 74 -3.66 61.48 -14.60
CA PRO A 74 -3.21 61.20 -15.98
C PRO A 74 -2.12 62.21 -16.55
N ILE A 75 -1.77 62.05 -17.84
CA ILE A 75 -1.18 63.03 -18.81
C ILE A 75 0.34 63.37 -18.75
N ALA A 76 1.09 63.02 -19.81
CA ALA A 76 1.70 63.94 -20.81
C ALA A 76 2.64 63.21 -21.80
N SER A 77 2.44 63.46 -23.09
CA SER A 77 3.26 63.09 -24.27
C SER A 77 4.32 64.17 -24.60
N PRO A 78 5.08 64.11 -25.72
CA PRO A 78 5.98 63.08 -26.28
C PRO A 78 7.37 63.67 -26.65
N THR A 79 8.37 62.87 -27.01
CA THR A 79 9.30 63.14 -28.15
C THR A 79 10.26 61.96 -28.42
N PRO A 80 10.80 61.85 -29.66
CA PRO A 80 11.45 60.65 -30.20
C PRO A 80 12.99 60.75 -30.21
N LYS A 81 13.68 59.59 -30.31
CA LYS A 81 14.86 59.38 -31.18
C LYS A 81 15.53 58.01 -30.96
N ASN A 82 15.94 57.43 -32.09
CA ASN A 82 17.17 56.66 -32.33
C ASN A 82 17.27 55.27 -31.68
N SER A 83 17.15 54.19 -32.45
CA SER A 83 18.21 53.58 -33.27
C SER A 83 19.38 53.06 -32.44
N SER A 84 19.44 51.75 -32.21
CA SER A 84 20.59 50.88 -32.53
C SER A 84 20.34 49.50 -31.94
N ASP A 85 20.90 48.54 -32.66
CA ASP A 85 20.92 47.10 -32.48
C ASP A 85 21.08 46.64 -31.03
N ASP A 86 20.28 45.65 -30.62
CA ASP A 86 20.73 44.66 -29.65
C ASP A 86 19.98 43.33 -29.80
N ASN A 87 20.77 42.27 -29.99
CA ASN A 87 20.36 40.87 -30.02
C ASN A 87 19.71 40.47 -28.68
N SER A 88 18.39 40.45 -28.61
CA SER A 88 17.68 39.82 -27.50
C SER A 88 17.47 38.34 -27.82
N ASN A 89 18.32 37.51 -27.21
CA ASN A 89 18.17 36.07 -27.14
C ASN A 89 16.87 35.79 -26.38
N ASP A 90 15.82 35.41 -27.10
CA ASP A 90 14.50 35.10 -26.58
C ASP A 90 14.57 33.75 -25.84
N ASN A 91 15.14 33.77 -24.65
CA ASN A 91 14.99 32.69 -23.67
C ASN A 91 13.54 32.75 -23.21
N THR A 92 12.68 32.14 -24.03
CA THR A 92 11.33 31.77 -23.68
C THR A 92 11.41 31.00 -22.39
N SER A 93 11.16 31.72 -21.30
CA SER A 93 10.96 31.17 -19.98
C SER A 93 9.66 30.40 -20.09
N LYS A 94 9.75 29.17 -20.62
CA LYS A 94 8.78 28.12 -20.35
C LYS A 94 8.84 27.97 -18.84
N ALA A 95 8.06 28.78 -18.14
CA ALA A 95 7.49 28.42 -16.87
C ALA A 95 6.81 27.08 -17.15
N SER A 96 7.57 26.01 -16.97
CA SER A 96 7.06 24.68 -16.79
C SER A 96 6.12 24.83 -15.63
N ALA A 97 4.84 25.01 -15.95
CA ALA A 97 3.76 24.76 -15.04
C ALA A 97 4.08 23.39 -14.46
N ILE A 98 4.60 23.39 -13.23
CA ILE A 98 4.58 22.24 -12.37
C ILE A 98 3.09 21.97 -12.29
N LYS A 99 2.61 21.06 -13.15
CA LYS A 99 1.27 20.52 -13.06
C LYS A 99 1.23 20.05 -11.63
N ALA A 100 0.42 20.74 -10.81
CA ALA A 100 0.07 20.27 -9.49
C ALA A 100 -0.39 18.84 -9.73
N SER A 101 0.50 17.91 -9.41
CA SER A 101 0.30 16.50 -9.62
C SER A 101 -0.98 16.17 -8.88
N ASP A 102 -1.90 15.46 -9.55
CA ASP A 102 -3.21 15.03 -9.07
C ASP A 102 -3.15 14.06 -7.86
N SER A 103 -2.16 14.24 -6.97
CA SER A 103 -1.83 13.42 -5.81
C SER A 103 -2.65 13.76 -4.57
N GLU A 104 -3.92 14.13 -4.71
CA GLU A 104 -4.75 14.54 -3.57
C GLU A 104 -6.10 13.81 -3.51
N ARG A 105 -6.14 12.55 -3.95
CA ARG A 105 -7.28 11.65 -3.70
C ARG A 105 -6.84 10.39 -2.94
N TYR A 106 -6.28 10.56 -1.76
CA TYR A 106 -5.90 9.42 -0.93
C TYR A 106 -6.92 9.27 0.20
N GLY A 107 -7.73 8.22 0.12
CA GLY A 107 -8.47 7.70 1.27
C GLY A 107 -7.53 7.26 2.39
N LYS A 108 -8.10 6.81 3.50
CA LYS A 108 -7.34 6.34 4.67
C LYS A 108 -7.39 4.83 4.81
N ILE A 109 -6.30 4.24 5.31
CA ILE A 109 -6.24 2.82 5.66
C ILE A 109 -6.32 2.70 7.18
N PHE A 110 -7.22 1.85 7.66
CA PHE A 110 -7.30 1.47 9.07
C PHE A 110 -6.99 -0.02 9.20
N SER A 111 -6.08 -0.36 10.10
CA SER A 111 -5.73 -1.74 10.41
C SER A 111 -6.34 -2.18 11.73
N PHE A 112 -6.84 -3.41 11.77
CA PHE A 112 -7.42 -4.03 12.96
C PHE A 112 -6.57 -5.21 13.40
N GLN A 113 -5.97 -5.09 14.58
CA GLN A 113 -5.11 -6.10 15.22
C GLN A 113 -5.95 -6.98 16.15
N LEU A 114 -6.03 -8.29 15.89
CA LEU A 114 -6.96 -9.19 16.58
C LEU A 114 -6.47 -9.78 17.91
N GLU A 115 -5.20 -9.56 18.27
CA GLU A 115 -4.55 -10.14 19.45
C GLU A 115 -5.02 -9.46 20.74
N GLU A 116 -5.17 -8.12 20.71
CA GLU A 116 -5.50 -7.28 21.87
C GLU A 116 -6.96 -6.80 21.86
N GLY A 117 -7.90 -7.69 21.52
CA GLY A 117 -9.33 -7.33 21.52
C GLY A 117 -9.75 -6.43 20.36
N CYS A 118 -9.16 -6.64 19.18
CA CYS A 118 -9.50 -5.91 17.95
C CYS A 118 -9.18 -4.40 18.06
N ARG A 119 -7.89 -4.09 18.22
CA ARG A 119 -7.38 -2.72 18.29
C ARG A 119 -7.34 -2.10 16.89
N LYS A 120 -7.97 -0.93 16.72
CA LYS A 120 -7.89 -0.10 15.50
C LYS A 120 -6.59 0.72 15.51
N VAL A 121 -5.86 0.72 14.40
CA VAL A 121 -4.63 1.48 14.18
C VAL A 121 -4.74 2.21 12.84
N ASP A 122 -4.40 3.49 12.82
CA ASP A 122 -4.32 4.28 11.57
C ASP A 122 -3.00 3.96 10.86
N ILE A 123 -3.06 3.68 9.55
CA ILE A 123 -1.88 3.39 8.72
C ILE A 123 -1.76 4.47 7.66
N GLU A 124 -0.57 5.07 7.59
CA GLU A 124 -0.22 5.98 6.51
C GLU A 124 -0.15 5.20 5.18
N ASN A 125 -1.01 5.56 4.22
CA ASN A 125 -0.91 5.01 2.88
C ASN A 125 0.25 5.69 2.14
N LEU A 126 1.37 4.98 2.04
CA LEU A 126 2.54 5.43 1.27
C LEU A 126 2.41 5.17 -0.23
N SER A 127 1.41 4.40 -0.66
CA SER A 127 1.15 4.11 -2.06
C SER A 127 0.23 5.16 -2.68
N SER A 128 0.55 5.55 -3.91
CA SER A 128 -0.34 6.41 -4.72
C SER A 128 -1.54 5.65 -5.28
N GLU A 129 -1.57 4.32 -5.19
CA GLU A 129 -2.59 3.48 -5.78
C GLU A 129 -3.74 3.24 -4.79
N VAL A 130 -4.97 3.22 -5.33
CA VAL A 130 -6.17 2.91 -4.55
C VAL A 130 -6.21 1.39 -4.34
N PRO A 131 -6.21 0.91 -3.08
CA PRO A 131 -6.30 -0.53 -2.81
C PRO A 131 -7.58 -1.12 -3.39
N GLU A 132 -7.46 -2.25 -4.07
CA GLU A 132 -8.63 -2.97 -4.57
C GLU A 132 -9.37 -3.68 -3.43
N LYS A 133 -10.68 -3.86 -3.62
CA LYS A 133 -11.53 -4.59 -2.67
C LYS A 133 -11.29 -6.09 -2.79
N ILE A 134 -11.04 -6.73 -1.66
CA ILE A 134 -10.88 -8.18 -1.53
C ILE A 134 -12.24 -8.85 -1.25
N SER A 135 -12.46 -10.05 -1.78
CA SER A 135 -13.66 -10.84 -1.47
C SER A 135 -13.66 -11.25 0.01
N VAL A 136 -14.82 -11.54 0.63
CA VAL A 136 -14.87 -11.85 2.08
C VAL A 136 -15.13 -13.35 2.33
N ASN A 137 -15.33 -14.14 1.28
CA ASN A 137 -15.73 -15.54 1.40
C ASN A 137 -14.56 -16.47 1.07
N PHE A 138 -13.74 -16.77 2.08
CA PHE A 138 -12.57 -17.62 1.95
C PHE A 138 -12.71 -18.88 2.80
N ASP A 139 -12.81 -20.03 2.13
CA ASP A 139 -12.74 -21.33 2.79
C ASP A 139 -11.31 -21.89 2.69
N ILE A 140 -10.35 -21.23 3.35
CA ILE A 140 -8.96 -21.67 3.39
C ILE A 140 -8.46 -21.74 4.82
N SER A 141 -7.91 -22.90 5.18
CA SER A 141 -7.24 -23.10 6.45
C SER A 141 -5.74 -22.87 6.33
N PHE A 142 -5.12 -22.38 7.41
CA PHE A 142 -3.67 -22.22 7.45
C PHE A 142 -2.93 -23.57 7.40
N GLU A 143 -3.57 -24.65 7.86
CA GLU A 143 -3.06 -26.01 7.72
C GLU A 143 -2.98 -26.44 6.25
N GLU A 144 -4.03 -26.20 5.45
CA GLU A 144 -4.01 -26.47 4.00
C GLU A 144 -2.88 -25.71 3.30
N ILE A 145 -2.67 -24.44 3.66
CA ILE A 145 -1.57 -23.62 3.11
C ILE A 145 -0.22 -24.23 3.47
N GLU A 146 -0.03 -24.65 4.71
CA GLU A 146 1.19 -25.31 5.16
C GLU A 146 1.43 -26.64 4.43
N GLU A 147 0.39 -27.45 4.23
CA GLU A 147 0.45 -28.69 3.46
C GLU A 147 0.84 -28.44 1.99
N LEU A 148 0.25 -27.42 1.35
CA LEU A 148 0.61 -27.02 -0.02
C LEU A 148 2.09 -26.63 -0.13
N ILE A 149 2.59 -25.84 0.83
CA ILE A 149 4.00 -25.41 0.86
C ILE A 149 4.91 -26.62 1.10
N ASN A 150 4.60 -27.49 2.06
CA ASN A 150 5.40 -28.68 2.36
C ASN A 150 5.45 -29.63 1.15
N LYS A 151 4.32 -29.90 0.51
CA LYS A 151 4.27 -30.70 -0.73
C LYS A 151 5.18 -30.10 -1.81
N LYS A 152 5.14 -28.78 -2.00
CA LYS A 152 6.00 -28.13 -3.00
C LYS A 152 7.48 -28.19 -2.63
N MET A 153 7.81 -28.07 -1.34
CA MET A 153 9.18 -28.24 -0.83
C MET A 153 9.71 -29.66 -1.07
N GLU A 154 8.88 -30.69 -0.91
CA GLU A 154 9.24 -32.08 -1.19
C GLU A 154 9.52 -32.31 -2.69
N GLU A 155 8.69 -31.76 -3.58
CA GLU A 155 8.91 -31.78 -5.03
C GLU A 155 10.27 -31.18 -5.41
N GLU A 156 10.65 -30.07 -4.76
CA GLU A 156 11.95 -29.39 -4.93
C GLU A 156 13.10 -30.04 -4.12
N LYS A 157 12.87 -31.22 -3.52
CA LYS A 157 13.83 -32.00 -2.73
C LYS A 157 14.44 -31.21 -1.56
N MET A 158 13.68 -30.30 -0.97
CA MET A 158 14.10 -29.49 0.17
C MET A 158 13.86 -30.25 1.47
N LYS A 159 14.92 -30.42 2.28
CA LYS A 159 14.84 -31.10 3.59
C LYS A 159 14.68 -30.14 4.78
N SER A 160 14.61 -28.84 4.51
CA SER A 160 14.49 -27.82 5.55
C SER A 160 13.09 -27.84 6.18
N LYS A 161 13.00 -27.44 7.44
CA LYS A 161 11.72 -27.31 8.16
C LYS A 161 11.21 -25.87 8.11
N ILE A 162 9.90 -25.68 8.01
CA ILE A 162 9.27 -24.36 8.12
C ILE A 162 9.33 -23.89 9.58
N GLN A 163 9.82 -22.67 9.79
CA GLN A 163 9.92 -22.04 11.12
C GLN A 163 8.83 -20.97 11.31
N LYS A 164 8.56 -20.19 10.26
CA LYS A 164 7.61 -19.07 10.32
C LYS A 164 7.05 -18.77 8.93
N ILE A 165 5.77 -18.44 8.85
CA ILE A 165 5.08 -18.08 7.62
C ILE A 165 4.48 -16.69 7.80
N LEU A 166 4.83 -15.76 6.90
CA LEU A 166 4.21 -14.44 6.80
C LEU A 166 3.33 -14.47 5.56
N LEU A 167 2.03 -14.27 5.68
CA LEU A 167 1.10 -14.22 4.57
C LEU A 167 0.47 -12.84 4.48
N SER A 168 0.36 -12.32 3.27
CA SER A 168 -0.41 -11.13 2.97
C SER A 168 -1.49 -11.47 1.96
N LEU A 169 -2.74 -11.28 2.36
CA LEU A 169 -3.91 -11.38 1.51
C LEU A 169 -4.03 -10.08 0.72
N GLN A 170 -3.93 -10.18 -0.60
CA GLN A 170 -3.94 -9.05 -1.52
C GLN A 170 -4.73 -9.42 -2.78
N LYS A 171 -5.17 -8.41 -3.53
CA LYS A 171 -5.75 -8.60 -4.86
C LYS A 171 -4.69 -8.29 -5.91
N LEU A 172 -4.44 -9.24 -6.80
CA LEU A 172 -3.47 -9.13 -7.89
C LEU A 172 -4.13 -9.59 -9.19
N GLU A 173 -4.16 -8.72 -10.21
CA GLU A 173 -4.80 -9.00 -11.50
C GLU A 173 -6.26 -9.49 -11.34
N GLU A 174 -7.06 -8.79 -10.52
CA GLU A 174 -8.45 -9.15 -10.21
C GLU A 174 -8.64 -10.48 -9.45
N ARG A 175 -7.55 -11.13 -9.00
CA ARG A 175 -7.60 -12.38 -8.23
C ARG A 175 -7.19 -12.16 -6.78
N ASP A 176 -7.87 -12.84 -5.87
CA ASP A 176 -7.48 -12.86 -4.46
C ASP A 176 -6.32 -13.86 -4.28
N VAL A 177 -5.16 -13.33 -3.88
CA VAL A 177 -3.90 -14.08 -3.76
C VAL A 177 -3.33 -13.92 -2.36
N LEU A 178 -2.79 -15.00 -1.82
CA LEU A 178 -1.94 -14.97 -0.62
C LEU A 178 -0.48 -14.91 -1.06
N VAL A 179 0.14 -13.74 -0.84
CA VAL A 179 1.57 -13.53 -1.02
C VAL A 179 2.28 -13.88 0.28
N GLY A 180 3.07 -14.94 0.26
CA GLY A 180 3.73 -15.53 1.40
C GLY A 180 5.24 -15.38 1.38
N THR A 181 5.82 -15.12 2.55
CA THR A 181 7.25 -15.33 2.83
C THR A 181 7.38 -16.41 3.90
N VAL A 182 7.99 -17.54 3.53
CA VAL A 182 8.21 -18.68 4.41
C VAL A 182 9.67 -18.69 4.85
N PHE A 183 9.90 -18.61 6.15
CA PHE A 183 11.22 -18.79 6.76
C PHE A 183 11.43 -20.28 7.04
N ILE A 184 12.53 -20.82 6.52
CA ILE A 184 12.89 -22.23 6.69
C ILE A 184 14.23 -22.35 7.42
N SER A 185 14.43 -23.49 8.08
CA SER A 185 15.67 -23.79 8.80
C SER A 185 16.91 -23.65 7.90
N GLY A 186 17.98 -23.07 8.46
CA GLY A 186 19.24 -22.86 7.73
C GLY A 186 19.32 -21.52 6.97
N LEU A 187 18.63 -20.48 7.45
CA LEU A 187 18.62 -19.11 6.88
C LEU A 187 18.05 -19.03 5.45
N GLY A 188 17.21 -19.99 5.08
CA GLY A 188 16.51 -19.96 3.80
C GLY A 188 15.19 -19.19 3.89
N MET A 189 14.79 -18.60 2.77
CA MET A 189 13.48 -17.99 2.60
C MET A 189 12.82 -18.53 1.33
N LEU A 190 11.52 -18.72 1.36
CA LEU A 190 10.71 -19.00 0.18
C LEU A 190 9.73 -17.85 0.01
N LYS A 191 9.65 -17.31 -1.21
CA LYS A 191 8.50 -16.50 -1.61
C LYS A 191 7.51 -17.41 -2.29
N VAL A 192 6.26 -17.35 -1.87
CA VAL A 192 5.18 -18.18 -2.40
C VAL A 192 4.00 -17.29 -2.73
N ASN A 193 3.38 -17.49 -3.89
CA ASN A 193 2.07 -16.90 -4.19
C ASN A 193 1.05 -18.03 -4.29
N ILE A 194 -0.07 -17.89 -3.60
CA ILE A 194 -1.12 -18.91 -3.55
C ILE A 194 -2.41 -18.26 -4.05
N ASP A 195 -2.96 -18.80 -5.14
CA ASP A 195 -4.28 -18.42 -5.63
C ASP A 195 -5.34 -19.06 -4.72
N ILE A 196 -6.20 -18.23 -4.11
CA ILE A 196 -7.16 -18.70 -3.10
C ILE A 196 -8.33 -19.43 -3.76
N ALA A 197 -8.75 -19.01 -4.95
CA ALA A 197 -9.85 -19.62 -5.67
C ALA A 197 -9.46 -21.02 -6.17
N GLU A 198 -8.25 -21.15 -6.69
CA GLU A 198 -7.74 -22.41 -7.22
C GLU A 198 -7.06 -23.29 -6.15
N LYS A 199 -6.82 -22.76 -4.95
CA LYS A 199 -6.08 -23.40 -3.85
C LYS A 199 -4.74 -24.00 -4.33
N LYS A 200 -4.01 -23.26 -5.16
CA LYS A 200 -2.74 -23.72 -5.76
C LYS A 200 -1.64 -22.68 -5.61
N ILE A 201 -0.40 -23.15 -5.50
CA ILE A 201 0.79 -22.29 -5.56
C ILE A 201 1.01 -21.87 -7.03
N THR A 202 0.97 -20.57 -7.30
CA THR A 202 1.20 -19.98 -8.62
C THR A 202 2.65 -19.55 -8.83
N ASP A 203 3.33 -19.14 -7.77
CA ASP A 203 4.76 -18.79 -7.77
C ASP A 203 5.46 -19.40 -6.55
N PHE A 204 6.67 -19.91 -6.76
CA PHE A 204 7.48 -20.53 -5.71
C PHE A 204 8.96 -20.23 -5.96
N GLU A 205 9.49 -19.24 -5.26
CA GLU A 205 10.86 -18.77 -5.43
C GLU A 205 11.68 -19.00 -4.15
N LYS A 206 12.76 -19.76 -4.26
CA LYS A 206 13.72 -19.91 -3.17
C LYS A 206 14.70 -18.73 -3.17
N LYS A 207 14.80 -18.00 -2.05
CA LYS A 207 15.80 -16.96 -1.84
C LYS A 207 16.72 -17.31 -0.68
N SER A 208 18.01 -17.00 -0.83
CA SER A 208 18.96 -17.02 0.28
C SER A 208 18.97 -15.68 0.98
N PHE A 209 19.02 -15.66 2.32
CA PHE A 209 19.21 -14.42 3.09
C PHE A 209 20.49 -13.68 2.67
N PHE A 210 21.53 -14.42 2.27
CA PHE A 210 22.78 -13.85 1.78
C PHE A 210 22.64 -13.11 0.45
N ASP A 211 21.71 -13.51 -0.41
CA ASP A 211 21.51 -12.85 -1.70
C ASP A 211 20.88 -11.47 -1.49
N MET A 212 19.98 -11.33 -0.50
CA MET A 212 19.43 -10.03 -0.11
C MET A 212 20.49 -9.10 0.50
N LEU A 213 21.41 -9.63 1.30
CA LEU A 213 22.51 -8.85 1.88
C LEU A 213 23.54 -8.37 0.85
N LYS A 214 23.71 -9.06 -0.28
CA LYS A 214 24.62 -8.61 -1.34
C LYS A 214 24.07 -7.43 -2.13
N VAL A 215 22.74 -7.33 -2.28
CA VAL A 215 22.08 -6.25 -3.04
C VAL A 215 22.33 -4.87 -2.42
N THR A 216 22.56 -4.77 -1.11
CA THR A 216 22.79 -3.48 -0.43
C THR A 216 24.22 -2.95 -0.57
N LYS A 217 25.21 -3.76 -0.99
CA LYS A 217 26.61 -3.30 -1.12
C LYS A 217 26.99 -2.78 -2.51
N GLY A 218 26.16 -2.97 -3.53
CA GLY A 218 26.57 -2.78 -4.94
C GLY A 218 26.18 -1.48 -5.64
N LYS A 219 25.39 -0.58 -5.03
CA LYS A 219 24.85 0.62 -5.73
C LYS A 219 25.58 1.94 -5.44
N GLY A 220 26.75 1.88 -4.80
CA GLY A 220 27.56 3.07 -4.54
C GLY A 220 28.91 2.99 -5.22
N LYS A 221 28.98 3.38 -6.50
CA LYS A 221 30.13 3.95 -7.25
C LYS A 221 30.02 3.64 -8.74
N GLU A 222 29.27 4.49 -9.44
CA GLU A 222 29.67 4.95 -10.77
C GLU A 222 29.78 6.47 -10.65
N GLU A 223 30.99 6.94 -10.36
CA GLU A 223 31.45 8.32 -10.54
C GLU A 223 32.48 8.31 -11.68
#